data_AF-A0A494T9U1-F1
#
_entry.id   AF-A0A494T9U1-F1
#
_cell.length_a   1.000
_cell.length_b   1.000
_cell.length_c   1.000
_cell.angle_alpha   90.00
_cell.angle_beta   90.00
_cell.angle_gamma   90.00
#
_symmetry.space_group_name_H-M   'P 1'
#
loop_
_entity.id
_entity.type
_entity.pdbx_description
1 polymer ?
#
loop_
_entity_poly.entity_id
_entity_poly.type
_entity_poly.pdbx_seq_one_letter_code
_entity_poly.pdbx_strand_id
1 'polypeptide(L)'
;MTLVHLIFLQPPIDYPGQFPGMVHYPHLNGAMWTIAYEFRCYILIAVLWKLGALQQRRIMLALTILAVLTTIGASAAAVHEKLNFLSDWERPLWITGNLYEGVRFTAAFLFGSSIYLYREQIIPRLTATAAMVSVIVGALLITGHPHITQASLIIFGGFALFWLAIKAPFGRFQRINDKWDISYGTYLYGAPIATYLRWVCPDITAFELGSMTLALALLFGCASYWGVERWAKVRTRKSNVVEANPLNITASSILIPSSKAYSGRI
;
A
#
# COMPACT_ATOMS: atom_id res chain seq x y z
N MET A 1 5.60 25.28 9.57
CA MET A 1 5.83 23.81 9.47
C MET A 1 4.60 23.01 9.06
N THR A 2 3.36 23.45 9.32
CA THR A 2 2.13 22.72 8.97
C THR A 2 1.90 22.51 7.47
N LEU A 3 2.17 23.52 6.63
CA LEU A 3 1.95 23.42 5.18
C LEU A 3 2.83 22.36 4.50
N VAL A 4 4.08 22.22 4.93
CA VAL A 4 5.02 21.23 4.38
C VAL A 4 4.57 19.81 4.73
N HIS A 5 4.12 19.57 5.97
CA HIS A 5 3.56 18.28 6.36
C HIS A 5 2.33 17.91 5.52
N LEU A 6 1.47 18.88 5.20
CA LEU A 6 0.31 18.65 4.33
C LEU A 6 0.72 18.33 2.89
N ILE A 7 1.68 19.07 2.32
CA ILE A 7 2.14 18.86 0.94
C ILE A 7 2.81 17.48 0.77
N PHE A 8 3.58 17.05 1.78
CA PHE A 8 4.28 15.77 1.75
C PHE A 8 3.53 14.64 2.47
N LEU A 9 2.24 14.84 2.78
CA LEU A 9 1.34 13.88 3.43
C LEU A 9 1.97 13.18 4.64
N GLN A 10 2.70 13.95 5.44
CA GLN A 10 3.37 13.44 6.64
C GLN A 10 2.34 13.03 7.70
N PRO A 11 2.69 12.06 8.57
CA PRO A 11 1.80 11.67 9.66
C PRO A 11 1.47 12.87 10.56
N PRO A 12 0.30 12.84 11.22
CA PRO A 12 -0.08 13.88 12.15
C PRO A 12 0.95 13.99 13.28
N ILE A 13 1.21 15.23 13.72
CA ILE A 13 2.11 15.51 14.83
C ILE A 13 1.42 15.03 16.11
N ASP A 14 2.09 14.16 16.86
CA ASP A 14 1.62 13.70 18.17
C ASP A 14 1.86 14.78 19.23
N TYR A 15 0.87 14.98 20.10
CA TYR A 15 0.97 15.95 21.20
C TYR A 15 1.15 15.24 22.54
N PRO A 16 2.08 15.69 23.40
CA PRO A 16 2.22 15.14 24.74
C PRO A 16 0.91 15.31 25.52
N GLY A 17 0.44 14.22 26.14
CA GLY A 17 -0.81 14.21 26.90
C GLY A 17 -2.09 14.10 26.08
N GLN A 18 -2.02 13.79 24.77
CA GLN A 18 -3.21 13.60 23.93
C GLN A 18 -4.13 12.47 24.41
N PHE A 19 -3.56 11.44 25.05
CA PHE A 19 -4.30 10.39 25.77
C PHE A 19 -3.74 10.24 27.19
N PRO A 20 -4.23 11.03 28.17
CA PRO A 20 -3.78 10.93 29.55
C PRO A 20 -3.98 9.51 30.10
N GLY A 21 -2.96 8.95 30.76
CA GLY A 21 -3.00 7.60 31.33
C GLY A 21 -2.62 6.47 30.38
N MET A 22 -2.41 6.73 29.09
CA MET A 22 -1.97 5.72 28.11
C MET A 22 -0.48 5.80 27.80
N VAL A 23 0.30 4.91 28.40
CA VAL A 23 1.77 4.86 28.23
C VAL A 23 2.19 4.24 26.88
N HIS A 24 1.35 3.38 26.29
CA HIS A 24 1.71 2.55 25.12
C HIS A 24 1.12 3.01 23.78
N TYR A 25 0.38 4.12 23.73
CA TYR A 25 -0.24 4.64 22.50
C TYR A 25 0.20 6.08 22.20
N PRO A 26 1.46 6.28 21.77
CA PRO A 26 1.98 7.61 21.51
C PRO A 26 1.40 8.24 20.23
N HIS A 27 0.82 7.44 19.33
CA HIS A 27 0.41 7.88 17.99
C HIS A 27 -1.10 8.08 17.84
N LEU A 28 -1.51 9.23 17.28
CA LEU A 28 -2.92 9.54 17.01
C LEU A 28 -3.51 8.63 15.92
N ASN A 29 -2.74 8.37 14.87
CA ASN A 29 -3.17 7.50 13.78
C ASN A 29 -1.99 6.76 13.16
N GLY A 30 -1.76 5.54 13.66
CA GLY A 30 -0.73 4.64 13.15
C GLY A 30 -0.96 4.10 11.74
N ALA A 31 -2.06 4.43 11.06
CA ALA A 31 -2.26 4.08 9.66
C ALA A 31 -1.69 5.16 8.71
N MET A 32 -1.64 6.43 9.12
CA MET A 32 -1.32 7.53 8.20
C MET A 32 0.15 7.60 7.76
N TRP A 33 1.08 7.05 8.52
CA TRP A 33 2.52 7.18 8.24
C TRP A 33 2.95 6.51 6.92
N THR A 34 2.21 5.51 6.43
CA THR A 34 2.51 4.80 5.17
C THR A 34 2.11 5.62 3.93
N ILE A 35 1.15 6.53 4.06
CA ILE A 35 0.58 7.31 2.94
C ILE A 35 1.65 8.16 2.25
N ALA A 36 2.56 8.75 3.04
CA ALA A 36 3.69 9.51 2.49
C ALA A 36 4.56 8.65 1.56
N TYR A 37 4.80 7.38 1.90
CA TYR A 37 5.57 6.46 1.08
C TYR A 37 4.80 6.03 -0.17
N GLU A 38 3.50 5.79 -0.04
CA GLU A 38 2.62 5.48 -1.18
C GLU A 38 2.63 6.63 -2.20
N PHE A 39 2.45 7.86 -1.74
CA PHE A 39 2.50 9.06 -2.58
C PHE A 39 3.81 9.18 -3.36
N ARG A 40 4.95 8.92 -2.69
CA ARG A 40 6.27 8.92 -3.34
C ARG A 40 6.40 7.81 -4.39
N CYS A 41 5.81 6.64 -4.15
CA CYS A 41 5.80 5.55 -5.13
C CYS A 41 5.00 5.93 -6.40
N TYR A 42 3.90 6.68 -6.26
CA TYR A 42 3.19 7.22 -7.43
C TYR A 42 4.01 8.27 -8.18
N ILE A 43 4.76 9.13 -7.48
CA ILE A 43 5.70 10.05 -8.14
C ILE A 43 6.78 9.26 -8.88
N LEU A 44 7.36 8.23 -8.23
CA LEU A 44 8.37 7.36 -8.83
C LEU A 44 7.85 6.73 -10.13
N ILE A 45 6.65 6.14 -10.12
CA ILE A 45 6.12 5.46 -11.31
C ILE A 45 5.81 6.46 -12.44
N ALA A 46 5.36 7.68 -12.11
CA ALA A 46 5.15 8.75 -13.08
C ALA A 46 6.48 9.19 -13.74
N VAL A 47 7.56 9.29 -12.96
CA VAL A 47 8.90 9.56 -13.47
C VAL A 47 9.40 8.41 -14.36
N LEU A 48 9.28 7.16 -13.90
CA LEU A 48 9.67 5.98 -14.68
C LEU A 48 8.89 5.85 -15.98
N TRP A 49 7.61 6.22 -15.97
CA TRP A 49 6.78 6.31 -17.17
C TRP A 49 7.31 7.35 -18.14
N LYS A 50 7.59 8.58 -17.66
CA LYS A 50 8.14 9.68 -18.48
C LYS A 50 9.50 9.32 -19.10
N LEU A 51 10.31 8.55 -18.38
CA LEU A 51 11.61 8.05 -18.86
C LEU A 51 11.49 6.83 -19.80
N GLY A 52 10.28 6.31 -20.04
CA GLY A 52 10.05 5.13 -20.87
C GLY A 52 10.43 3.79 -20.23
N ALA A 53 10.86 3.78 -18.96
CA ALA A 53 11.25 2.56 -18.26
C ALA A 53 10.09 1.56 -18.12
N LEU A 54 8.85 2.05 -17.99
CA LEU A 54 7.65 1.20 -17.94
C LEU A 54 7.41 0.40 -19.23
N GLN A 55 7.92 0.85 -20.38
CA GLN A 55 7.80 0.12 -21.64
C GLN A 55 8.78 -1.07 -21.68
N GLN A 56 9.81 -1.07 -20.83
CA GLN A 56 10.87 -2.06 -20.81
C GLN A 56 10.72 -2.97 -19.60
N ARG A 57 9.95 -4.06 -19.75
CA ARG A 57 9.66 -5.03 -18.68
C ARG A 57 10.92 -5.52 -17.94
N ARG A 58 12.04 -5.68 -18.67
CA ARG A 58 13.35 -6.09 -18.11
C ARG A 58 13.97 -5.04 -17.19
N ILE A 59 13.86 -3.75 -17.52
CA ILE A 59 14.34 -2.67 -16.65
C ILE A 59 13.56 -2.66 -15.35
N MET A 60 12.22 -2.75 -15.44
CA MET A 60 11.38 -2.79 -14.24
C MET A 60 11.70 -3.99 -13.35
N LEU A 61 11.93 -5.17 -13.96
CA LEU A 61 12.36 -6.35 -13.22
C LEU A 61 13.73 -6.14 -12.55
N ALA A 62 14.71 -5.55 -13.26
CA ALA A 62 16.03 -5.26 -12.71
C ALA A 62 15.95 -4.26 -11.53
N LEU A 63 15.12 -3.22 -11.66
CA LEU A 63 14.86 -2.26 -10.57
C LEU A 63 14.19 -2.94 -9.37
N THR A 64 13.21 -3.83 -9.60
CA THR A 64 12.61 -4.63 -8.53
C THR A 64 13.65 -5.49 -7.81
N ILE A 65 14.48 -6.22 -8.56
CA ILE A 65 15.54 -7.07 -7.99
C ILE A 65 16.51 -6.22 -7.18
N LEU A 66 16.97 -5.09 -7.73
CA LEU A 66 17.86 -4.18 -7.03
C LEU A 66 17.22 -3.67 -5.74
N ALA A 67 15.96 -3.24 -5.77
CA ALA A 67 15.24 -2.75 -4.60
C ALA A 67 15.09 -3.84 -3.51
N VAL A 68 14.79 -5.08 -3.91
CA VAL A 68 14.72 -6.22 -2.98
C VAL A 68 16.09 -6.53 -2.37
N LEU A 69 17.15 -6.58 -3.18
CA LEU A 69 18.52 -6.79 -2.69
C LEU A 69 18.95 -5.67 -1.73
N THR A 70 18.61 -4.43 -2.03
CA THR A 70 18.87 -3.30 -1.13
C THR A 70 18.09 -3.42 0.17
N THR A 71 16.87 -3.97 0.15
CA THR A 71 16.08 -4.24 1.37
C THR A 71 16.75 -5.29 2.24
N ILE A 72 17.29 -6.36 1.64
CA ILE A 72 18.06 -7.39 2.35
C ILE A 72 19.31 -6.78 2.98
N GLY A 73 20.10 -6.03 2.20
CA GLY A 73 21.31 -5.37 2.68
C GLY A 73 21.05 -4.35 3.79
N ALA A 74 19.98 -3.56 3.66
CA ALA A 74 19.57 -2.57 4.66
C ALA A 74 19.01 -3.21 5.94
N SER A 75 18.58 -4.48 5.89
CA SER A 75 18.10 -5.23 7.05
C SER A 75 19.23 -5.90 7.85
N ALA A 76 20.48 -5.84 7.37
CA ALA A 76 21.65 -6.27 8.14
C ALA A 76 21.76 -5.45 9.43
N ALA A 77 21.93 -6.08 10.59
CA ALA A 77 21.76 -5.41 11.90
C ALA A 77 22.60 -4.12 12.05
N ALA A 78 23.89 -4.18 11.70
CA ALA A 78 24.78 -3.02 11.74
C ALA A 78 24.38 -1.88 10.78
N VAL A 79 23.79 -2.22 9.64
CA VAL A 79 23.30 -1.24 8.65
C VAL A 79 21.96 -0.66 9.10
N HIS A 80 21.07 -1.50 9.62
CA HIS A 80 19.75 -1.11 10.10
C HIS A 80 19.86 -0.13 11.27
N GLU A 81 20.69 -0.42 12.26
CA GLU A 81 20.94 0.47 13.40
C GLU A 81 21.50 1.81 12.94
N LYS A 82 22.50 1.79 12.05
CA LYS A 82 23.08 3.02 11.48
C LYS A 82 22.07 3.82 10.66
N LEU A 83 21.23 3.16 9.87
CA LEU A 83 20.18 3.82 9.07
C LEU A 83 19.12 4.47 9.94
N ASN A 84 18.72 3.83 11.05
CA ASN A 84 17.79 4.42 12.00
C ASN A 84 18.43 5.59 12.75
N PHE A 85 19.65 5.42 13.26
CA PHE A 85 20.39 6.49 13.93
C PHE A 85 20.59 7.73 13.03
N LEU A 86 21.00 7.53 11.77
CA LEU A 86 21.13 8.63 10.80
C LEU A 86 19.79 9.23 10.39
N SER A 87 18.71 8.44 10.44
CA SER A 87 17.36 8.95 10.21
C SER A 87 16.92 9.85 11.36
N ASP A 88 17.28 9.54 12.61
CA ASP A 88 16.89 10.29 13.80
C ASP A 88 17.74 11.56 14.04
N TRP A 89 19.02 11.57 13.64
CA TRP A 89 19.98 12.62 14.03
C TRP A 89 20.19 13.74 12.98
N GLU A 90 20.11 13.49 11.67
CA GLU A 90 20.74 14.39 10.67
C GLU A 90 19.87 14.90 9.51
N ARG A 91 18.58 14.54 9.42
CA ARG A 91 17.76 14.91 8.24
C ARG A 91 16.43 15.55 8.61
N PRO A 92 15.89 16.41 7.73
CA PRO A 92 14.48 16.75 7.78
C PRO A 92 13.65 15.50 7.43
N LEU A 93 13.43 14.62 8.42
CA LEU A 93 12.56 13.44 8.38
C LEU A 93 11.18 13.75 7.78
N TRP A 94 10.74 15.01 7.91
CA TRP A 94 9.50 15.55 7.34
C TRP A 94 9.45 15.58 5.80
N ILE A 95 10.57 15.40 5.09
CA ILE A 95 10.60 15.31 3.61
C ILE A 95 10.74 13.87 3.14
N THR A 96 11.68 13.09 3.70
CA THR A 96 12.05 11.76 3.18
C THR A 96 11.56 10.58 4.03
N GLY A 97 11.07 10.82 5.25
CA GLY A 97 10.75 9.73 6.19
C GLY A 97 11.97 8.87 6.54
N ASN A 98 11.71 7.71 7.15
CA ASN A 98 12.72 6.70 7.45
C ASN A 98 13.22 6.04 6.14
N LEU A 99 14.54 6.01 5.95
CA LEU A 99 15.15 5.53 4.71
C LEU A 99 14.99 4.02 4.51
N TYR A 100 15.09 3.24 5.59
CA TYR A 100 14.88 1.80 5.57
C TYR A 100 13.44 1.47 5.10
N GLU A 101 12.47 2.18 5.66
CA GLU A 101 11.06 2.07 5.28
C GLU A 101 10.83 2.48 3.82
N GLY A 102 11.46 3.56 3.37
CA GLY A 102 11.39 4.01 1.98
C GLY A 102 11.88 2.95 0.99
N VAL A 103 13.02 2.32 1.26
CA VAL A 103 13.57 1.23 0.43
C VAL A 103 12.62 0.03 0.43
N ARG A 104 12.13 -0.38 1.61
CA ARG A 104 11.22 -1.52 1.76
C ARG A 104 9.92 -1.33 0.98
N PHE A 105 9.25 -0.19 1.14
CA PHE A 105 7.99 0.09 0.44
C PHE A 105 8.18 0.29 -1.06
N THR A 106 9.30 0.88 -1.48
CA THR A 106 9.65 0.98 -2.92
C THR A 106 9.83 -0.40 -3.52
N ALA A 107 10.52 -1.32 -2.84
CA ALA A 107 10.68 -2.69 -3.28
C ALA A 107 9.33 -3.42 -3.40
N ALA A 108 8.45 -3.28 -2.40
CA ALA A 108 7.10 -3.85 -2.43
C ALA A 108 6.26 -3.31 -3.60
N PHE A 109 6.31 -1.99 -3.82
CA PHE A 109 5.59 -1.32 -4.90
C PHE A 109 6.09 -1.73 -6.29
N LEU A 110 7.41 -1.79 -6.48
CA LEU A 110 8.01 -2.23 -7.73
C LEU A 110 7.74 -3.72 -7.99
N PHE A 111 7.67 -4.56 -6.95
CA PHE A 111 7.29 -5.96 -7.08
C PHE A 111 5.87 -6.11 -7.63
N GLY A 112 4.89 -5.40 -7.04
CA GLY A 112 3.53 -5.36 -7.56
C GLY A 112 3.44 -4.81 -8.99
N SER A 113 4.20 -3.75 -9.28
CA SER A 113 4.30 -3.17 -10.64
C SER A 113 4.85 -4.18 -11.65
N SER A 114 5.87 -4.94 -11.29
CA SER A 114 6.43 -6.01 -12.11
C SER A 114 5.42 -7.15 -12.31
N ILE A 115 4.67 -7.56 -11.28
CA ILE A 115 3.58 -8.53 -11.45
C ILE A 115 2.55 -8.03 -12.46
N TYR A 116 2.17 -6.75 -12.43
CA TYR A 116 1.25 -6.18 -13.41
C TYR A 116 1.81 -6.22 -14.85
N LEU A 117 3.10 -5.94 -15.04
CA LEU A 117 3.74 -5.98 -16.36
C LEU A 117 3.87 -7.42 -16.92
N TYR A 118 4.06 -8.41 -16.04
CA TYR A 118 4.17 -9.82 -16.39
C TYR A 118 2.88 -10.61 -16.12
N ARG A 119 1.75 -9.92 -15.97
CA ARG A 119 0.48 -10.52 -15.53
C ARG A 119 -0.01 -11.65 -16.44
N GLU A 120 0.22 -11.53 -17.74
CA GLU A 120 -0.17 -12.56 -18.73
C GLU A 120 0.60 -13.86 -18.53
N GLN A 121 1.83 -13.79 -18.01
CA GLN A 121 2.67 -14.95 -17.72
C GLN A 121 2.46 -15.48 -16.29
N ILE A 122 2.16 -14.60 -15.34
CA ILE A 122 2.09 -14.93 -13.90
C ILE A 122 0.68 -15.36 -13.49
N ILE A 123 -0.37 -14.60 -13.83
CA ILE A 123 -1.74 -14.85 -13.34
C ILE A 123 -2.26 -16.25 -13.70
N PRO A 124 -2.00 -16.81 -14.90
CA PRO A 124 -2.45 -18.17 -15.21
C PRO A 124 -1.80 -19.25 -14.33
N ARG A 125 -0.58 -19.00 -13.85
CA ARG A 125 0.21 -19.93 -13.01
C ARG A 125 -0.04 -19.74 -11.52
N LEU A 126 -0.76 -18.69 -11.14
CA LEU A 126 -1.08 -18.38 -9.75
C LEU A 126 -2.22 -19.29 -9.27
N THR A 127 -1.88 -20.54 -8.94
CA THR A 127 -2.80 -21.54 -8.41
C THR A 127 -2.87 -21.49 -6.87
N ALA A 128 -3.89 -22.11 -6.28
CA ALA A 128 -3.98 -22.24 -4.82
C ALA A 128 -2.78 -22.97 -4.22
N THR A 129 -2.28 -23.99 -4.93
CA THR A 129 -1.09 -24.74 -4.54
C THR A 129 0.16 -23.87 -4.59
N ALA A 130 0.35 -23.07 -5.64
CA ALA A 130 1.47 -22.14 -5.75
C ALA A 130 1.43 -21.08 -4.64
N ALA A 131 0.24 -20.55 -4.32
CA ALA A 131 0.05 -19.62 -3.22
C ALA A 131 0.39 -20.28 -1.86
N MET A 132 -0.08 -21.49 -1.60
CA MET A 132 0.23 -22.22 -0.38
C MET A 132 1.74 -22.50 -0.25
N VAL A 133 2.39 -22.97 -1.33
CA VAL A 133 3.84 -23.18 -1.37
C VAL A 133 4.58 -21.86 -1.10
N SER A 134 4.11 -20.75 -1.68
CA SER A 134 4.72 -19.44 -1.40
C SER A 134 4.63 -19.08 0.08
N VAL A 135 3.48 -19.29 0.74
CA VAL A 135 3.33 -19.04 2.18
C VAL A 135 4.28 -19.90 3.00
N ILE A 136 4.39 -21.20 2.69
CA ILE A 136 5.27 -22.14 3.40
C ILE A 136 6.73 -21.73 3.24
N VAL A 137 7.19 -21.50 2.01
CA VAL A 137 8.56 -21.04 1.74
C VAL A 137 8.83 -19.71 2.44
N GLY A 138 7.88 -18.78 2.36
CA GLY A 138 7.97 -17.49 3.03
C GLY A 138 8.15 -17.63 4.54
N ALA A 139 7.32 -18.45 5.19
CA ALA A 139 7.38 -18.73 6.61
C ALA A 139 8.72 -19.37 7.03
N LEU A 140 9.21 -20.35 6.27
CA LEU A 140 10.49 -21.01 6.53
C LEU A 140 11.68 -20.06 6.43
N LEU A 141 11.65 -19.12 5.49
CA LEU A 141 12.71 -18.12 5.35
C LEU A 141 12.71 -17.11 6.51
N ILE A 142 11.53 -16.79 7.06
CA ILE A 142 11.39 -15.87 8.19
C ILE A 142 11.95 -16.50 9.48
N THR A 143 11.71 -17.79 9.72
CA THR A 143 12.08 -18.45 10.99
C THR A 143 13.57 -18.74 11.15
N GLY A 144 14.39 -18.53 10.11
CA GLY A 144 15.84 -18.78 10.17
C GLY A 144 16.74 -17.58 9.86
N HIS A 145 16.20 -16.49 9.31
CA HIS A 145 17.02 -15.43 8.70
C HIS A 145 16.41 -14.03 8.83
N PRO A 146 16.65 -13.30 9.94
CA PRO A 146 16.07 -11.99 10.19
C PRO A 146 16.29 -10.96 9.07
N HIS A 147 17.44 -11.03 8.38
CA HIS A 147 17.82 -10.07 7.33
C HIS A 147 17.04 -10.24 6.02
N ILE A 148 16.44 -11.40 5.76
CA ILE A 148 15.64 -11.64 4.54
C ILE A 148 14.14 -11.60 4.81
N THR A 149 13.71 -11.47 6.07
CA THR A 149 12.30 -11.47 6.47
C THR A 149 11.45 -10.52 5.63
N GLN A 150 11.90 -9.27 5.45
CA GLN A 150 11.13 -8.28 4.68
C GLN A 150 11.06 -8.64 3.19
N ALA A 151 12.18 -9.08 2.59
CA ALA A 151 12.19 -9.52 1.20
C ALA A 151 11.30 -10.76 0.99
N SER A 152 11.31 -11.69 1.94
CA SER A 152 10.46 -12.87 1.96
C SER A 152 8.97 -12.48 1.98
N LEU A 153 8.58 -11.57 2.87
CA LEU A 153 7.21 -11.06 2.94
C LEU A 153 6.79 -10.35 1.65
N ILE A 154 7.66 -9.51 1.07
CA ILE A 154 7.38 -8.81 -0.18
C ILE A 154 7.11 -9.78 -1.32
N ILE A 155 7.99 -10.78 -1.50
CA ILE A 155 7.90 -11.70 -2.63
C ILE A 155 6.82 -12.76 -2.39
N PHE A 156 6.98 -13.56 -1.34
CA PHE A 156 6.13 -14.71 -1.09
C PHE A 156 4.77 -14.31 -0.52
N GLY A 157 4.76 -13.38 0.43
CA GLY A 157 3.52 -12.78 0.91
C GLY A 157 2.79 -12.05 -0.22
N GLY A 158 3.52 -11.34 -1.08
CA GLY A 158 2.96 -10.71 -2.28
C GLY A 158 2.28 -11.71 -3.21
N PHE A 159 2.92 -12.84 -3.56
CA PHE A 159 2.29 -13.88 -4.39
C PHE A 159 1.02 -14.45 -3.75
N ALA A 160 1.06 -14.74 -2.45
CA ALA A 160 -0.11 -15.22 -1.71
C ALA A 160 -1.25 -14.19 -1.74
N LEU A 161 -0.92 -12.90 -1.52
CA LEU A 161 -1.89 -11.80 -1.58
C LEU A 161 -2.48 -11.61 -2.98
N PHE A 162 -1.68 -11.69 -4.04
CA PHE A 162 -2.21 -11.61 -5.40
C PHE A 162 -3.11 -12.79 -5.74
N TRP A 163 -2.81 -13.99 -5.24
CA TRP A 163 -3.71 -15.13 -5.40
C TRP A 163 -5.04 -14.88 -4.67
N LEU A 164 -4.95 -14.41 -3.42
CA LEU A 164 -6.11 -14.05 -2.60
C LEU A 164 -6.99 -13.00 -3.29
N ALA A 165 -6.37 -11.97 -3.86
CA ALA A 165 -7.08 -10.87 -4.50
C ALA A 165 -7.73 -11.25 -5.84
N ILE A 166 -7.05 -12.08 -6.65
CA ILE A 166 -7.44 -12.33 -8.04
C ILE A 166 -8.20 -13.64 -8.22
N LYS A 167 -7.82 -14.70 -7.50
CA LYS A 167 -8.24 -16.08 -7.77
C LYS A 167 -9.03 -16.73 -6.65
N ALA A 168 -8.91 -16.26 -5.41
CA ALA A 168 -9.59 -16.90 -4.29
C ALA A 168 -11.12 -16.74 -4.38
N PRO A 169 -11.90 -17.81 -4.11
CA PRO A 169 -13.34 -17.82 -4.32
C PRO A 169 -14.11 -17.22 -3.12
N PHE A 170 -13.96 -15.92 -2.85
CA PHE A 170 -14.71 -15.24 -1.77
C PHE A 170 -16.15 -14.84 -2.12
N GLY A 171 -16.61 -15.19 -3.33
CA GLY A 171 -17.99 -14.96 -3.76
C GLY A 171 -18.38 -13.48 -3.67
N ARG A 172 -19.45 -13.18 -2.92
CA ARG A 172 -19.98 -11.82 -2.77
C ARG A 172 -19.05 -10.88 -2.00
N PHE A 173 -18.21 -11.41 -1.11
CA PHE A 173 -17.28 -10.59 -0.32
C PHE A 173 -16.20 -9.94 -1.17
N GLN A 174 -15.81 -10.57 -2.28
CA GLN A 174 -14.83 -10.02 -3.22
C GLN A 174 -15.32 -8.73 -3.91
N ARG A 175 -16.64 -8.52 -3.95
CA ARG A 175 -17.29 -7.40 -4.66
C ARG A 175 -17.71 -6.24 -3.77
N ILE A 176 -17.41 -6.30 -2.46
CA ILE A 176 -17.85 -5.28 -1.50
C ILE A 176 -17.34 -3.89 -1.89
N ASN A 177 -16.12 -3.81 -2.42
CA ASN A 177 -15.50 -2.54 -2.83
C ASN A 177 -15.68 -2.18 -4.31
N ASP A 178 -16.36 -3.01 -5.11
CA ASP A 178 -16.52 -2.75 -6.56
C ASP A 178 -17.33 -1.48 -6.83
N LYS A 179 -18.38 -1.26 -6.03
CA LYS A 179 -19.30 -0.12 -6.16
C LYS A 179 -18.99 1.00 -5.16
N TRP A 180 -18.70 0.62 -3.92
CA TRP A 180 -18.46 1.52 -2.80
C TRP A 180 -17.10 1.20 -2.23
N ASP A 181 -16.10 1.99 -2.58
CA ASP A 181 -14.72 1.77 -2.17
C ASP A 181 -14.49 2.28 -0.75
N ILE A 182 -15.10 1.61 0.22
CA ILE A 182 -15.05 2.00 1.64
C ILE A 182 -13.74 1.58 2.31
N SER A 183 -12.91 0.82 1.59
CA SER A 183 -11.67 0.22 2.07
C SER A 183 -10.70 1.28 2.61
N TYR A 184 -10.57 2.40 1.90
CA TYR A 184 -9.65 3.48 2.26
C TYR A 184 -10.08 4.17 3.56
N GLY A 185 -11.34 4.55 3.69
CA GLY A 185 -11.86 5.12 4.93
C GLY A 185 -11.77 4.13 6.10
N THR A 186 -12.11 2.86 5.88
CA THR A 186 -12.00 1.82 6.92
C THR A 186 -10.56 1.67 7.42
N TYR A 187 -9.57 1.71 6.52
CA TYR A 187 -8.15 1.72 6.85
C TYR A 187 -7.76 2.94 7.69
N LEU A 188 -8.22 4.13 7.30
CA LEU A 188 -7.85 5.38 7.94
C LEU A 188 -8.44 5.53 9.36
N TYR A 189 -9.68 5.08 9.57
CA TYR A 189 -10.39 5.24 10.84
C TYR A 189 -10.14 4.11 11.85
N GLY A 190 -9.64 2.94 11.44
CA GLY A 190 -9.46 1.80 12.34
C GLY A 190 -8.57 2.09 13.54
N ALA A 191 -7.36 2.60 13.31
CA ALA A 191 -6.41 2.92 14.38
C ALA A 191 -6.94 3.96 15.40
N PRO A 192 -7.42 5.15 14.98
CA PRO A 192 -7.91 6.14 15.95
C PRO A 192 -9.15 5.66 16.72
N ILE A 193 -10.05 4.90 16.08
CA ILE A 193 -11.21 4.30 16.76
C ILE A 193 -10.75 3.31 17.83
N ALA A 194 -9.81 2.42 17.50
CA ALA A 194 -9.29 1.44 18.46
C ALA A 194 -8.62 2.12 19.67
N THR A 195 -7.76 3.12 19.41
CA THR A 195 -7.09 3.88 20.47
C THR A 195 -8.11 4.60 21.36
N TYR A 196 -9.11 5.24 20.76
CA TYR A 196 -10.16 5.93 21.50
C TYR A 196 -11.01 4.97 22.36
N LEU A 197 -11.46 3.85 21.79
CA LEU A 197 -12.23 2.84 22.53
C LEU A 197 -11.45 2.27 23.71
N ARG A 198 -10.16 1.97 23.52
CA ARG A 198 -9.29 1.49 24.59
C ARG A 198 -9.06 2.56 25.67
N TRP A 199 -9.13 3.83 25.30
CA TRP A 199 -8.96 4.96 26.22
C TRP A 199 -10.19 5.18 27.09
N VAL A 200 -11.38 5.19 26.48
CA VAL A 200 -12.64 5.38 27.19
C VAL A 200 -13.03 4.14 28.02
N CYS A 201 -12.69 2.94 27.53
CA CYS A 201 -12.96 1.67 28.20
C CYS A 201 -11.65 0.90 28.45
N PRO A 202 -10.91 1.20 29.54
CA PRO A 202 -9.64 0.54 29.85
C PRO A 202 -9.75 -0.97 30.11
N ASP A 203 -10.94 -1.49 30.42
CA ASP A 203 -11.15 -2.93 30.67
C ASP A 203 -11.68 -3.68 29.44
N ILE A 204 -11.79 -3.01 28.29
CA ILE A 204 -12.28 -3.63 27.05
C ILE A 204 -11.43 -4.83 26.66
N THR A 205 -12.08 -5.97 26.40
CA THR A 205 -11.38 -7.18 25.94
C THR A 205 -10.88 -7.01 24.49
N ALA A 206 -9.90 -7.80 24.08
CA ALA A 206 -9.38 -7.75 22.71
C ALA A 206 -10.45 -8.03 21.65
N PHE A 207 -11.39 -8.93 21.94
CA PHE A 207 -12.47 -9.28 21.02
C PHE A 207 -13.51 -8.15 20.90
N GLU A 208 -13.92 -7.55 22.02
CA GLU A 208 -14.81 -6.38 22.03
C GLU A 208 -14.16 -5.22 21.30
N LEU A 209 -12.89 -4.93 21.59
CA LEU A 209 -12.15 -3.87 20.92
C LEU A 209 -12.10 -4.10 19.41
N GLY A 210 -11.73 -5.30 18.97
CA GLY A 210 -11.62 -5.63 17.55
C GLY A 210 -12.96 -5.56 16.81
N SER A 211 -14.02 -6.12 17.39
CA SER A 211 -15.36 -6.14 16.78
C SER A 211 -15.99 -4.75 16.73
N MET A 212 -15.89 -3.95 17.81
CA MET A 212 -16.37 -2.57 17.84
C MET A 212 -15.57 -1.68 16.90
N THR A 213 -14.24 -1.83 16.87
CA THR A 213 -13.38 -1.08 15.93
C THR A 213 -13.76 -1.38 14.50
N LEU A 214 -13.93 -2.66 14.13
CA LEU A 214 -14.31 -3.05 12.78
C LEU A 214 -15.68 -2.47 12.39
N ALA A 215 -16.69 -2.60 13.26
CA ALA A 215 -18.03 -2.09 13.00
C ALA A 215 -18.05 -0.57 12.80
N LEU A 216 -17.38 0.17 13.69
CA LEU A 216 -17.30 1.63 13.61
C LEU A 216 -16.42 2.07 12.43
N ALA A 217 -15.28 1.42 12.17
CA ALA A 217 -14.43 1.75 11.04
C ALA A 217 -15.15 1.56 9.70
N LEU A 218 -15.96 0.51 9.56
CA LEU A 218 -16.80 0.31 8.37
C LEU A 218 -17.88 1.40 8.25
N LEU A 219 -18.51 1.79 9.36
CA LEU A 219 -19.51 2.87 9.37
C LEU A 219 -18.89 4.21 8.96
N PHE A 220 -17.73 4.57 9.53
CA PHE A 220 -17.02 5.79 9.17
C PHE A 220 -16.41 5.73 7.77
N GLY A 221 -15.96 4.56 7.33
CA GLY A 221 -15.50 4.33 5.96
C GLY A 221 -16.61 4.55 4.93
N CYS A 222 -17.80 4.02 5.20
CA CYS A 222 -19.02 4.28 4.47
C CYS A 222 -19.35 5.79 4.42
N ALA A 223 -19.37 6.46 5.58
CA ALA A 223 -19.65 7.90 5.66
C ALA A 223 -18.63 8.73 4.88
N SER A 224 -17.33 8.38 4.96
CA SER A 224 -16.24 9.01 4.20
C SER A 224 -16.43 8.86 2.70
N TYR A 225 -16.78 7.66 2.25
CA TYR A 225 -17.00 7.41 0.84
C TYR A 225 -18.12 8.32 0.29
N TRP A 226 -19.27 8.39 0.97
CA TRP A 226 -20.39 9.20 0.49
C TRP A 226 -20.20 10.70 0.68
N GLY A 227 -19.52 11.12 1.75
CA GLY A 227 -19.28 12.53 2.07
C GLY A 227 -18.14 13.15 1.26
N VAL A 228 -17.10 12.38 0.92
CA VAL A 228 -15.86 12.92 0.35
C VAL A 228 -15.52 12.22 -0.97
N GLU A 229 -15.29 10.91 -0.94
CA GLU A 229 -14.64 10.20 -2.06
C GLU A 229 -15.51 10.12 -3.31
N ARG A 230 -16.83 9.93 -3.13
CA ARG A 230 -17.79 9.91 -4.23
C ARG A 230 -17.74 11.21 -5.04
N TRP A 231 -17.59 12.35 -4.37
CA TRP A 231 -17.50 13.66 -5.02
C TRP A 231 -16.18 13.86 -5.74
N ALA A 232 -15.08 13.43 -5.10
CA ALA A 232 -13.76 13.46 -5.71
C ALA A 232 -13.72 12.64 -7.02
N LYS A 233 -14.25 11.41 -7.02
CA LYS A 233 -14.31 10.53 -8.21
C LYS A 233 -15.13 11.13 -9.37
N VAL A 234 -16.24 11.82 -9.08
CA VAL A 234 -17.08 12.46 -10.11
C VAL A 234 -16.36 13.63 -10.78
N ARG A 235 -15.53 14.38 -10.02
CA ARG A 235 -14.83 15.56 -10.52
C ARG A 235 -13.69 15.20 -11.50
N THR A 236 -12.93 14.14 -11.20
CA THR A 236 -11.88 13.62 -12.11
C THR A 236 -12.45 13.03 -13.40
N ARG A 237 -13.64 12.40 -13.35
CA ARG A 237 -14.31 11.91 -14.57
C ARG A 237 -14.73 13.06 -15.48
N LYS A 238 -15.17 14.19 -14.94
CA LYS A 238 -15.53 15.37 -15.74
C LYS A 238 -14.31 16.07 -16.35
N SER A 239 -13.17 16.18 -15.64
CA SER A 239 -11.96 16.80 -16.23
C SER A 239 -11.42 16.03 -17.44
N ASN A 240 -11.40 14.70 -17.38
CA ASN A 240 -10.96 13.85 -18.49
C ASN A 240 -11.86 13.94 -19.73
N VAL A 241 -13.14 14.30 -19.56
CA VAL A 241 -14.08 14.51 -20.66
C VAL A 241 -13.92 15.90 -21.28
N VAL A 242 -13.48 16.90 -20.50
CA VAL A 242 -13.26 18.27 -21.00
C VAL A 242 -11.88 18.42 -21.68
N GLU A 243 -10.86 17.65 -21.28
CA GLU A 243 -9.53 17.66 -21.94
C GLU A 243 -9.45 16.82 -23.21
N ALA A 244 -10.45 15.98 -23.50
CA ALA A 244 -10.56 15.27 -24.78
C ALA A 244 -11.03 16.22 -25.90
N ASN A 245 -10.14 17.14 -26.30
CA ASN A 245 -10.33 17.99 -27.47
C ASN A 245 -10.31 17.11 -28.75
N PRO A 246 -11.33 17.15 -29.63
CA PRO A 246 -11.46 16.27 -30.79
C PRO A 246 -10.37 16.43 -31.88
N LEU A 247 -9.41 17.35 -31.72
CA LEU A 247 -8.38 17.63 -32.74
C LEU A 247 -7.07 16.81 -32.60
N ASN A 248 -6.94 15.91 -31.61
CA ASN A 248 -5.74 15.06 -31.43
C ASN A 248 -5.94 13.58 -31.79
N ILE A 249 -7.01 13.24 -32.53
CA ILE A 249 -7.36 11.84 -32.87
C ILE A 249 -6.33 11.17 -33.82
N THR A 250 -5.37 11.90 -34.40
CA THR A 250 -4.35 11.33 -35.30
C THR A 250 -3.15 10.65 -34.62
N ALA A 251 -3.04 10.64 -33.29
CA ALA A 251 -2.00 9.88 -32.58
C ALA A 251 -2.47 8.51 -32.05
N SER A 252 -3.55 7.97 -32.62
CA SER A 252 -4.23 6.73 -32.21
C SER A 252 -3.60 5.43 -32.75
N SER A 253 -2.26 5.38 -32.89
CA SER A 253 -1.57 4.19 -33.43
C SER A 253 -0.42 3.65 -32.58
N ILE A 254 -0.20 4.12 -31.35
CA ILE A 254 0.79 3.52 -30.45
C ILE A 254 0.11 2.51 -29.52
N LEU A 255 0.06 1.30 -30.06
CA LEU A 255 -0.39 0.02 -29.51
C LEU A 255 -0.10 -0.20 -28.02
N ILE A 256 -1.16 -0.19 -27.20
CA ILE A 256 -1.30 -1.13 -26.07
C ILE A 256 -2.26 -2.21 -26.58
N PRO A 257 -1.88 -3.50 -26.65
CA PRO A 257 -2.82 -4.53 -27.08
C PRO A 257 -3.96 -4.59 -26.07
N SER A 258 -5.19 -4.30 -26.52
CA SER A 258 -6.38 -4.48 -25.72
C SER A 258 -6.54 -5.97 -25.40
N SER A 259 -6.46 -6.34 -24.12
CA SER A 259 -6.83 -7.67 -23.67
C SER A 259 -8.33 -7.87 -23.91
N LYS A 260 -8.66 -8.73 -24.87
CA LYS A 260 -10.02 -9.19 -25.15
C LYS A 260 -10.70 -9.69 -23.86
N ALA A 261 -11.91 -9.18 -23.66
CA ALA A 261 -13.06 -9.75 -22.96
C ALA A 261 -12.85 -11.12 -22.28
N TYR A 262 -12.80 -11.11 -20.94
CA TYR A 262 -13.33 -12.22 -20.14
C TYR A 262 -14.82 -11.98 -19.90
N SER A 263 -15.63 -12.25 -20.92
CA SER A 263 -17.06 -12.54 -20.78
C SER A 263 -17.20 -14.06 -20.58
N GLY A 264 -16.90 -14.53 -19.37
CA GLY A 264 -17.24 -15.88 -18.93
C GLY A 264 -18.57 -15.81 -18.21
N ARG A 265 -19.62 -16.35 -18.84
CA ARG A 265 -20.92 -16.62 -18.22
C ARG A 265 -20.73 -17.42 -16.92
N ILE A 266 -21.38 -16.98 -15.85
CA ILE A 266 -22.02 -17.85 -14.87
C ILE A 266 -23.48 -17.40 -14.82
#